data_AF-A0A0F8YZY4-F1
#
_entry.id   AF-A0A0F8YZY4-F1
#
_cell.length_a   1.000
_cell.length_b   1.000
_cell.length_c   1.000
_cell.angle_alpha   90.00
_cell.angle_beta   90.00
_cell.angle_gamma   90.00
#
_symmetry.space_group_name_H-M   'P 1'
#
loop_
_entity.id
_entity.type
_entity.pdbx_description
1 polymer ?
#
loop_
_entity_poly.entity_id
_entity_poly.type
_entity_poly.pdbx_seq_one_letter_code
_entity_poly.pdbx_strand_id
1 'polypeptide(L)'
;GASIESETTAATIGQEGVRKFNIMANMDFVSIPLGSYIQKNLDFADGVDKVPSIFSVNYFLKDEDGNYLNGILDKMVWILWAELRHNGDVEAIKTPTGYIPLYEDLVKLFKDKLGEDYAKEAYTKQFTVRVPNLLAKIDRVEAIYKAKVADAPQVVYDVFDAQRTRLKEAQAKHGDNISPLDLLKQICNINTGPLVTNNLPRPFFLTSISAPKRCLCFRSAH
;
A
#
# COMPACT_ATOMS: atom_id res chain seq x y z
N GLY A 1 -7.81 0.43 -1.64
CA GLY A 1 -9.09 0.59 -0.94
C GLY A 1 -9.94 -0.67 -0.95
N ALA A 2 -10.17 -1.26 -2.13
CA ALA A 2 -11.05 -2.42 -2.33
C ALA A 2 -10.60 -3.73 -1.68
N SER A 3 -9.33 -3.86 -1.28
CA SER A 3 -8.70 -5.09 -0.75
C SER A 3 -8.19 -4.96 0.68
N ILE A 4 -8.75 -4.02 1.47
CA ILE A 4 -8.37 -3.84 2.87
C ILE A 4 -8.92 -5.01 3.69
N GLU A 5 -8.03 -5.64 4.46
CA GLU A 5 -8.35 -6.65 5.47
C GLU A 5 -7.96 -6.08 6.84
N SER A 6 -8.79 -6.31 7.85
CA SER A 6 -8.49 -5.98 9.25
C SER A 6 -8.62 -7.23 10.11
N GLU A 7 -7.63 -7.49 10.97
CA GLU A 7 -7.72 -8.54 11.98
C GLU A 7 -8.75 -8.15 13.06
N THR A 8 -9.61 -9.09 13.46
CA THR A 8 -10.56 -8.89 14.55
C THR A 8 -9.80 -8.64 15.86
N THR A 9 -10.07 -7.50 16.50
CA THR A 9 -9.62 -7.21 17.87
C THR A 9 -10.62 -7.77 18.86
N ALA A 10 -10.17 -8.10 20.08
CA ALA A 10 -10.97 -8.59 21.23
C ALA A 10 -12.31 -7.88 21.49
N ALA A 11 -12.47 -6.63 21.02
CA ALA A 11 -13.67 -5.81 21.19
C ALA A 11 -14.86 -6.19 20.30
N THR A 12 -14.71 -7.08 19.32
CA THR A 12 -15.82 -7.55 18.46
C THR A 12 -16.19 -8.97 18.87
N ILE A 13 -17.45 -9.20 19.27
CA ILE A 13 -17.99 -10.52 19.65
C ILE A 13 -17.74 -11.50 18.48
N GLY A 14 -16.67 -12.29 18.56
CA GLY A 14 -16.17 -13.17 17.51
C GLY A 14 -14.77 -13.71 17.85
N GLN A 15 -14.33 -14.77 17.15
CA GLN A 15 -12.99 -15.34 17.36
C GLN A 15 -11.90 -14.29 17.07
N GLU A 16 -10.95 -14.14 18.00
CA GLU A 16 -9.75 -13.34 17.81
C GLU A 16 -8.90 -13.93 16.68
N GLY A 17 -8.27 -13.06 15.86
CA GLY A 17 -7.37 -13.48 14.78
C GLY A 17 -8.01 -13.75 13.42
N VAL A 18 -9.33 -13.56 13.28
CA VAL A 18 -10.02 -13.71 11.98
C VAL A 18 -9.84 -12.42 11.17
N ARG A 19 -9.22 -12.52 9.98
CA ARG A 19 -9.12 -11.40 9.04
C ARG A 19 -10.50 -11.11 8.44
N LYS A 20 -11.10 -9.98 8.80
CA LYS A 20 -12.35 -9.46 8.21
C LYS A 20 -12.01 -8.58 7.02
N PHE A 21 -12.56 -8.93 5.86
CA PHE A 21 -12.56 -8.08 4.69
C PHE A 21 -13.38 -6.81 4.96
N ASN A 22 -12.78 -5.64 4.73
CA ASN A 22 -13.41 -4.35 5.01
C ASN A 22 -13.09 -3.33 3.92
N ILE A 23 -13.95 -3.28 2.89
CA ILE A 23 -13.82 -2.36 1.77
C ILE A 23 -13.73 -0.91 2.24
N MET A 24 -12.64 -0.22 1.89
CA MET A 24 -12.38 1.19 2.25
C MET A 24 -12.53 1.49 3.75
N ALA A 25 -12.41 0.48 4.62
CA ALA A 25 -12.72 0.57 6.05
C ALA A 25 -14.15 1.06 6.38
N ASN A 26 -15.11 0.86 5.46
CA ASN A 26 -16.46 1.42 5.53
C ASN A 26 -17.58 0.36 5.43
N MET A 27 -17.25 -0.95 5.45
CA MET A 27 -18.19 -2.04 5.13
C MET A 27 -19.51 -1.96 5.91
N ASP A 28 -19.45 -1.67 7.22
CA ASP A 28 -20.65 -1.65 8.09
C ASP A 28 -21.56 -0.43 7.82
N PHE A 29 -21.15 0.52 6.97
CA PHE A 29 -21.90 1.74 6.62
C PHE A 29 -22.29 1.81 5.13
N VAL A 30 -21.93 0.80 4.31
CA VAL A 30 -22.28 0.79 2.89
C VAL A 30 -23.72 0.29 2.71
N SER A 31 -24.61 1.16 2.23
CA SER A 31 -26.05 0.89 2.05
C SER A 31 -26.45 0.52 0.61
N ILE A 32 -25.48 0.48 -0.32
CA ILE A 32 -25.68 0.13 -1.73
C ILE A 32 -24.90 -1.15 -2.08
N PRO A 33 -25.23 -1.85 -3.19
CA PRO A 33 -24.44 -2.98 -3.65
C PRO A 33 -22.94 -2.62 -3.77
N LEU A 34 -22.08 -3.57 -3.38
CA LEU A 34 -20.65 -3.31 -3.27
C LEU A 34 -19.98 -3.01 -4.61
N GLY A 35 -20.40 -3.65 -5.70
CA GLY A 35 -19.89 -3.33 -7.03
C GLY A 35 -20.27 -1.91 -7.46
N SER A 36 -21.52 -1.51 -7.23
CA SER A 36 -21.99 -0.13 -7.45
C SER A 36 -21.23 0.89 -6.59
N TYR A 37 -20.91 0.55 -5.34
CA TYR A 37 -20.08 1.40 -4.49
C TYR A 37 -18.67 1.59 -5.06
N ILE A 38 -18.05 0.52 -5.57
CA ILE A 38 -16.74 0.60 -6.23
C ILE A 38 -16.82 1.45 -7.49
N GLN A 39 -17.84 1.22 -8.33
CA GLN A 39 -18.02 1.99 -9.57
C GLN A 39 -18.12 3.49 -9.29
N LYS A 40 -18.91 3.90 -8.30
CA LYS A 40 -19.01 5.32 -7.90
C LYS A 40 -17.68 5.94 -7.49
N ASN A 41 -16.78 5.16 -6.89
CA ASN A 41 -15.44 5.66 -6.54
C ASN A 41 -14.54 5.80 -7.77
N LEU A 42 -14.71 4.93 -8.78
CA LEU A 42 -14.03 5.05 -10.07
C LEU A 42 -14.54 6.27 -10.83
N ASP A 43 -15.85 6.41 -10.97
CA ASP A 43 -16.49 7.53 -11.65
C ASP A 43 -16.13 8.88 -11.01
N PHE A 44 -16.01 8.93 -9.67
CA PHE A 44 -15.57 10.13 -8.96
C PHE A 44 -14.16 10.56 -9.39
N ALA A 45 -13.25 9.61 -9.58
CA ALA A 45 -11.88 9.91 -9.96
C ALA A 45 -11.77 10.39 -11.42
N ASP A 46 -12.65 9.91 -12.30
CA ASP A 46 -12.74 10.39 -13.69
C ASP A 46 -13.28 11.82 -13.80
N GLY A 47 -14.07 12.25 -12.81
CA GLY A 47 -14.71 13.57 -12.77
C GLY A 47 -13.88 14.70 -12.13
N VAL A 48 -12.62 14.46 -11.76
CA VAL A 48 -11.77 15.48 -11.08
C VAL A 48 -10.47 15.75 -11.82
N ASP A 49 -10.13 17.04 -11.99
CA ASP A 49 -8.89 17.45 -12.67
C ASP A 49 -7.61 17.03 -11.93
N LYS A 50 -7.70 16.97 -10.60
CA LYS A 50 -6.60 16.57 -9.71
C LYS A 50 -7.04 15.43 -8.80
N VAL A 51 -6.74 14.21 -9.23
CA VAL A 51 -6.99 13.00 -8.43
C VAL A 51 -6.04 12.98 -7.21
N PRO A 52 -6.54 12.82 -5.98
CA PRO A 52 -5.69 12.74 -4.80
C PRO A 52 -4.86 11.44 -4.80
N SER A 53 -3.63 11.52 -4.29
CA SER A 53 -2.78 10.35 -4.12
C SER A 53 -3.35 9.42 -3.04
N ILE A 54 -3.38 8.11 -3.31
CA ILE A 54 -3.87 7.10 -2.36
C ILE A 54 -2.70 6.38 -1.70
N PHE A 55 -2.62 6.50 -0.37
CA PHE A 55 -1.63 5.82 0.45
C PHE A 55 -2.29 4.70 1.28
N SER A 56 -1.50 3.68 1.59
CA SER A 56 -1.85 2.60 2.50
C SER A 56 -0.75 2.53 3.57
N VAL A 57 -0.98 2.26 4.88
CA VAL A 57 0.08 2.40 5.94
C VAL A 57 0.08 1.39 7.10
N ASN A 58 0.98 0.40 7.29
CA ASN A 58 0.85 -0.74 8.25
C ASN A 58 1.47 -0.48 9.63
N TYR A 59 0.67 0.02 10.55
CA TYR A 59 1.11 0.22 11.93
C TYR A 59 1.24 -1.07 12.76
N PHE A 60 0.62 -2.18 12.33
CA PHE A 60 0.54 -3.42 13.10
C PHE A 60 1.43 -4.53 12.55
N LEU A 61 2.38 -4.18 11.68
CA LEU A 61 3.35 -5.14 11.17
C LEU A 61 4.16 -5.71 12.34
N LYS A 62 4.29 -7.04 12.38
CA LYS A 62 5.06 -7.77 13.39
C LYS A 62 6.23 -8.51 12.75
N ASP A 63 7.28 -8.72 13.52
CA ASP A 63 8.36 -9.65 13.16
C ASP A 63 8.00 -11.11 13.51
N GLU A 64 8.97 -12.00 13.29
CA GLU A 64 8.84 -13.45 13.53
C GLU A 64 8.65 -13.78 15.01
N ASP A 65 9.14 -12.90 15.90
CA ASP A 65 9.00 -13.02 17.35
C ASP A 65 7.69 -12.39 17.87
N GLY A 66 6.88 -11.81 16.98
CA GLY A 66 5.60 -11.17 17.29
C GLY A 66 5.72 -9.73 17.80
N ASN A 67 6.91 -9.12 17.76
CA ASN A 67 7.13 -7.73 18.17
C ASN A 67 6.65 -6.78 17.07
N TYR A 68 6.04 -5.67 17.47
CA TYR A 68 5.64 -4.63 16.53
C TYR A 68 6.87 -3.95 15.91
N LEU A 69 6.84 -3.80 14.59
CA LEU A 69 7.89 -3.12 13.85
C LEU A 69 7.74 -1.60 13.83
N ASN A 70 6.63 -1.05 14.33
CA ASN A 70 6.40 0.40 14.39
C ASN A 70 6.19 0.84 15.83
N GLY A 71 6.75 2.01 16.18
CA GLY A 71 6.40 2.77 17.36
C GLY A 71 5.04 3.46 17.25
N ILE A 72 4.54 3.95 18.39
CA ILE A 72 3.28 4.69 18.45
C ILE A 72 3.40 6.05 17.72
N LEU A 73 4.58 6.68 17.79
CA LEU A 73 4.82 8.03 17.26
C LEU A 73 5.24 8.04 15.78
N ASP A 74 5.74 6.92 15.25
CA ASP A 74 6.15 6.73 13.84
C ASP A 74 5.06 7.13 12.84
N LYS A 75 3.79 7.09 13.28
CA LYS A 75 2.63 7.49 12.47
C LYS A 75 2.77 8.89 11.90
N MET A 76 3.37 9.81 12.65
CA MET A 76 3.62 11.18 12.19
C MET A 76 4.60 11.18 11.01
N VAL A 77 5.67 10.38 11.08
CA VAL A 77 6.65 10.26 10.00
C VAL A 77 6.00 9.73 8.72
N TRP A 78 5.14 8.71 8.82
CA TRP A 78 4.45 8.14 7.66
C TRP A 78 3.50 9.13 6.99
N ILE A 79 2.83 9.97 7.78
CA ILE A 79 1.95 11.03 7.25
C ILE A 79 2.75 12.12 6.56
N LEU A 80 3.85 12.58 7.19
CA LEU A 80 4.72 13.61 6.61
C LEU A 80 5.39 13.14 5.32
N TRP A 81 5.83 11.88 5.25
CA TRP A 81 6.36 11.34 4.00
C TRP A 81 5.28 11.28 2.90
N ALA A 82 4.05 10.92 3.25
CA ALA A 82 2.93 10.91 2.28
C ALA A 82 2.63 12.32 1.74
N GLU A 83 2.70 13.35 2.57
CA GLU A 83 2.57 14.76 2.17
C GLU A 83 3.67 15.15 1.18
N LEU A 84 4.94 14.95 1.56
CA LEU A 84 6.09 15.25 0.69
C LEU A 84 5.96 14.52 -0.65
N ARG A 85 5.57 13.23 -0.62
CA ARG A 85 5.42 12.44 -1.84
C ARG A 85 4.25 12.93 -2.70
N HIS A 86 3.17 13.41 -2.10
CA HIS A 86 2.04 13.98 -2.82
C HIS A 86 2.44 15.25 -3.58
N ASN A 87 3.25 16.11 -2.95
CA ASN A 87 3.75 17.34 -3.54
C ASN A 87 4.88 17.13 -4.56
N GLY A 88 5.53 15.95 -4.54
CA GLY A 88 6.66 15.65 -5.40
C GLY A 88 8.01 16.11 -4.83
N ASP A 89 8.08 16.35 -3.52
CA ASP A 89 9.27 16.84 -2.82
C ASP A 89 10.29 15.72 -2.55
N VAL A 90 9.88 14.45 -2.68
CA VAL A 90 10.71 13.27 -2.45
C VAL A 90 10.48 12.21 -3.52
N GLU A 91 11.54 11.47 -3.82
CA GLU A 91 11.52 10.30 -4.70
C GLU A 91 10.97 9.05 -3.98
N ALA A 92 10.77 7.95 -4.71
CA ALA A 92 10.29 6.71 -4.12
C ALA A 92 10.79 5.47 -4.86
N ILE A 93 10.93 4.36 -4.13
CA ILE A 93 11.32 3.07 -4.71
C ILE A 93 10.07 2.39 -5.26
N LYS A 94 10.09 2.02 -6.54
CA LYS A 94 9.01 1.24 -7.16
C LYS A 94 9.08 -0.22 -6.69
N THR A 95 7.95 -0.75 -6.24
CA THR A 95 7.77 -2.14 -5.82
C THR A 95 6.63 -2.79 -6.63
N PRO A 96 6.48 -4.13 -6.61
CA PRO A 96 5.36 -4.79 -7.29
C PRO A 96 3.96 -4.34 -6.83
N THR A 97 3.87 -3.83 -5.60
CA THR A 97 2.61 -3.40 -4.96
C THR A 97 2.44 -1.89 -4.90
N GLY A 98 3.40 -1.10 -5.39
CA GLY A 98 3.31 0.35 -5.29
C GLY A 98 4.64 1.08 -5.27
N TYR A 99 4.70 2.14 -4.48
CA TYR A 99 5.96 2.81 -4.12
C TYR A 99 6.13 2.85 -2.61
N ILE A 100 7.38 2.84 -2.17
CA ILE A 100 7.82 2.95 -0.78
C ILE A 100 8.85 4.08 -0.63
N PRO A 101 9.02 4.65 0.57
CA PRO A 101 10.04 5.66 0.86
C PRO A 101 11.47 5.19 0.60
N LEU A 102 12.33 6.12 0.20
CA LEU A 102 13.78 5.95 0.32
C LEU A 102 14.17 5.98 1.81
N TYR A 103 15.22 5.23 2.15
CA TYR A 103 15.69 5.14 3.53
C TYR A 103 16.14 6.51 4.06
N GLU A 104 16.83 7.27 3.22
CA GLU A 104 17.42 8.56 3.55
C GLU A 104 16.38 9.62 3.90
N ASP A 105 15.20 9.57 3.25
CA ASP A 105 14.10 10.48 3.55
C ASP A 105 13.51 10.19 4.93
N LEU A 106 13.38 8.90 5.28
CA LEU A 106 12.89 8.51 6.59
C LEU A 106 13.88 8.86 7.70
N VAL A 107 15.18 8.63 7.49
CA VAL A 107 16.21 9.00 8.47
C VAL A 107 16.09 10.48 8.84
N LYS A 108 15.93 11.37 7.84
CA LYS A 108 15.72 12.80 8.08
C LYS A 108 14.45 13.06 8.88
N LEU A 109 13.32 12.47 8.47
CA LEU A 109 12.04 12.69 9.14
C LEU A 109 12.02 12.17 10.59
N PHE A 110 12.58 10.99 10.85
CA PHE A 110 12.71 10.46 12.21
C PHE A 110 13.61 11.36 13.07
N LYS A 111 14.74 11.83 12.52
CA LYS A 111 15.64 12.73 13.25
C LYS A 111 14.98 14.06 13.57
N ASP A 112 14.33 14.68 12.58
CA ASP A 112 13.76 16.02 12.70
C ASP A 112 12.50 16.06 13.56
N LYS A 113 11.71 14.98 13.55
CA LYS A 113 10.37 14.97 14.16
C LYS A 113 10.30 14.18 15.45
N LEU A 114 11.13 13.15 15.61
CA LEU A 114 11.15 12.30 16.80
C LEU A 114 12.48 12.41 17.57
N GLY A 115 13.53 12.99 16.97
CA GLY A 115 14.86 13.03 17.60
C GLY A 115 15.57 11.68 17.59
N GLU A 116 15.03 10.70 16.87
CA GLU A 116 15.47 9.31 16.89
C GLU A 116 16.35 8.97 15.68
N ASP A 117 17.32 8.07 15.90
CA ASP A 117 18.10 7.51 14.80
C ASP A 117 17.36 6.30 14.22
N TYR A 118 16.97 6.39 12.96
CA TYR A 118 16.18 5.35 12.29
C TYR A 118 17.09 4.28 11.68
N ALA A 119 17.05 3.07 12.24
CA ALA A 119 17.93 1.98 11.85
C ALA A 119 17.58 1.38 10.47
N LYS A 120 18.61 1.04 9.69
CA LYS A 120 18.46 0.43 8.35
C LYS A 120 17.84 -0.96 8.41
N GLU A 121 18.06 -1.69 9.49
CA GLU A 121 17.48 -2.99 9.75
C GLU A 121 15.96 -2.88 9.97
N ALA A 122 15.51 -1.84 10.69
CA ALA A 122 14.09 -1.54 10.88
C ALA A 122 13.43 -1.21 9.54
N TYR A 123 14.04 -0.33 8.75
CA TYR A 123 13.61 -0.03 7.38
C TYR A 123 13.47 -1.29 6.52
N THR A 124 14.50 -2.13 6.52
CA THR A 124 14.49 -3.38 5.74
C THR A 124 13.33 -4.27 6.17
N LYS A 125 13.18 -4.55 7.47
CA LYS A 125 12.09 -5.41 7.99
C LYS A 125 10.70 -4.86 7.67
N GLN A 126 10.51 -3.55 7.79
CA GLN A 126 9.24 -2.86 7.54
C GLN A 126 8.83 -2.92 6.06
N PHE A 127 9.77 -2.68 5.15
CA PHE A 127 9.48 -2.55 3.72
C PHE A 127 9.80 -3.79 2.87
N THR A 128 10.24 -4.90 3.47
CA THR A 128 10.38 -6.19 2.75
C THR A 128 9.06 -6.62 2.12
N VAL A 129 9.09 -6.84 0.80
CA VAL A 129 7.97 -7.37 0.03
C VAL A 129 7.93 -8.89 0.19
N ARG A 130 6.98 -9.36 1.00
CA ARG A 130 6.77 -10.79 1.29
C ARG A 130 5.80 -11.36 0.26
N VAL A 131 6.31 -11.82 -0.88
CA VAL A 131 5.50 -12.19 -2.05
C VAL A 131 4.46 -13.27 -1.76
N PRO A 132 4.80 -14.40 -1.08
CA PRO A 132 3.80 -15.42 -0.76
C PRO A 132 2.62 -14.87 0.05
N ASN A 133 2.88 -13.99 1.03
CA ASN A 133 1.86 -13.39 1.86
C ASN A 133 0.93 -12.47 1.06
N LEU A 134 1.49 -11.74 0.09
CA LEU A 134 0.75 -10.83 -0.78
C LEU A 134 -0.10 -11.59 -1.81
N LEU A 135 0.44 -12.64 -2.42
CA LEU A 135 -0.31 -13.52 -3.33
C LEU A 135 -1.48 -14.18 -2.61
N ALA A 136 -1.22 -14.78 -1.44
CA ALA A 136 -2.27 -15.38 -0.62
C ALA A 136 -3.35 -14.37 -0.21
N LYS A 137 -2.98 -13.09 0.00
CA LYS A 137 -3.95 -12.02 0.23
C LYS A 137 -4.82 -11.75 -0.99
N ILE A 138 -4.22 -11.64 -2.17
CA ILE A 138 -4.97 -11.42 -3.42
C ILE A 138 -5.97 -12.57 -3.61
N ASP A 139 -5.52 -13.82 -3.47
CA ASP A 139 -6.38 -14.99 -3.68
C ASP A 139 -7.56 -15.03 -2.71
N ARG A 140 -7.34 -14.74 -1.41
CA ARG A 140 -8.42 -14.64 -0.42
C ARG A 140 -9.42 -13.54 -0.76
N VAL A 141 -8.93 -12.34 -1.08
CA VAL A 141 -9.80 -11.20 -1.38
C VAL A 141 -10.59 -11.46 -2.65
N GLU A 142 -9.94 -11.97 -3.71
CA GLU A 142 -10.61 -12.30 -4.98
C GLU A 142 -11.71 -13.36 -4.78
N ALA A 143 -11.47 -14.39 -3.96
CA ALA A 143 -12.48 -15.38 -3.62
C ALA A 143 -13.71 -14.75 -2.94
N ILE A 144 -13.50 -13.76 -2.06
CA ILE A 144 -14.60 -13.01 -1.42
C ILE A 144 -15.39 -12.22 -2.45
N TYR A 145 -14.72 -11.54 -3.39
CA TYR A 145 -15.39 -10.81 -4.47
C TYR A 145 -16.24 -11.73 -5.33
N LYS A 146 -15.67 -12.85 -5.81
CA LYS A 146 -16.39 -13.84 -6.62
C LYS A 146 -17.61 -14.43 -5.90
N ALA A 147 -17.50 -14.66 -4.59
CA ALA A 147 -18.57 -15.28 -3.81
C ALA A 147 -19.66 -14.29 -3.34
N LYS A 148 -19.30 -13.02 -3.08
CA LYS A 148 -20.17 -12.08 -2.35
C LYS A 148 -20.49 -10.79 -3.11
N VAL A 149 -19.84 -10.52 -4.24
CA VAL A 149 -20.00 -9.26 -4.99
C VAL A 149 -20.27 -9.58 -6.46
N ALA A 150 -21.51 -9.96 -6.76
CA ALA A 150 -21.93 -10.33 -8.10
C ALA A 150 -21.80 -9.19 -9.13
N ASP A 151 -21.88 -7.94 -8.68
CA ASP A 151 -21.82 -6.73 -9.51
C ASP A 151 -20.43 -6.07 -9.54
N ALA A 152 -19.38 -6.77 -9.11
CA ALA A 152 -18.03 -6.21 -9.06
C ALA A 152 -17.56 -5.75 -10.46
N PRO A 153 -17.12 -4.49 -10.63
CA PRO A 153 -16.57 -4.01 -11.90
C PRO A 153 -15.36 -4.82 -12.34
N GLN A 154 -15.25 -5.10 -13.65
CA GLN A 154 -14.18 -5.93 -14.21
C GLN A 154 -12.78 -5.44 -13.85
N VAL A 155 -12.60 -4.12 -13.77
CA VAL A 155 -11.32 -3.48 -13.38
C VAL A 155 -10.79 -3.97 -12.02
N VAL A 156 -11.66 -4.42 -11.10
CA VAL A 156 -11.22 -4.98 -9.82
C VAL A 156 -10.40 -6.27 -10.05
N TYR A 157 -10.89 -7.15 -10.92
CA TYR A 157 -10.21 -8.40 -11.26
C TYR A 157 -8.96 -8.14 -12.08
N ASP A 158 -9.02 -7.21 -13.03
CA ASP A 158 -7.86 -6.82 -13.84
C ASP A 158 -6.71 -6.28 -12.96
N VAL A 159 -7.05 -5.52 -11.91
CA VAL A 159 -6.07 -5.03 -10.93
C VAL A 159 -5.46 -6.18 -10.10
N PHE A 160 -6.26 -7.18 -9.70
CA PHE A 160 -5.74 -8.37 -9.01
C PHE A 160 -4.77 -9.15 -9.89
N ASP A 161 -5.12 -9.38 -11.15
CA ASP A 161 -4.27 -10.09 -12.10
C ASP A 161 -2.99 -9.32 -12.41
N ALA A 162 -3.10 -8.00 -12.65
CA ALA A 162 -1.93 -7.17 -12.90
C ALA A 162 -0.98 -7.15 -11.69
N GLN A 163 -1.52 -7.09 -10.47
CA GLN A 163 -0.70 -7.15 -9.25
C GLN A 163 -0.06 -8.52 -9.05
N ARG A 164 -0.80 -9.60 -9.28
CA ARG A 164 -0.32 -10.98 -9.23
C ARG A 164 0.82 -11.21 -10.21
N THR A 165 0.70 -10.73 -11.44
CA THR A 165 1.75 -10.81 -12.47
C THR A 165 3.02 -10.10 -12.01
N ARG A 166 2.92 -8.83 -11.58
CA ARG A 166 4.09 -8.09 -11.05
C ARG A 166 4.76 -8.80 -9.87
N LEU A 167 3.97 -9.39 -8.98
CA LEU A 167 4.49 -10.13 -7.82
C LEU A 167 5.23 -11.40 -8.26
N LYS A 168 4.67 -12.20 -9.16
CA LYS A 168 5.30 -13.42 -9.67
C LYS A 168 6.58 -13.12 -10.46
N GLU A 169 6.58 -12.07 -11.27
CA GLU A 169 7.77 -11.61 -11.98
C GLU A 169 8.89 -11.19 -11.01
N ALA A 170 8.53 -10.46 -9.95
CA ALA A 170 9.49 -10.05 -8.93
C ALA A 170 9.99 -11.26 -8.11
N GLN A 171 9.12 -12.20 -7.78
CA GLN A 171 9.46 -13.45 -7.10
C GLN A 171 10.45 -14.28 -7.90
N ALA A 172 10.24 -14.41 -9.22
CA ALA A 172 11.16 -15.13 -10.09
C ALA A 172 12.56 -14.50 -10.14
N LYS A 173 12.67 -13.18 -9.94
CA LYS A 173 13.94 -12.45 -9.97
C LYS A 173 14.65 -12.38 -8.62
N HIS A 174 13.88 -12.32 -7.52
CA HIS A 174 14.41 -11.94 -6.19
C HIS A 174 14.08 -12.94 -5.09
N GLY A 175 13.29 -13.97 -5.38
CA GLY A 175 12.78 -14.92 -4.39
C GLY A 175 11.57 -14.37 -3.61
N ASP A 176 11.22 -15.08 -2.54
CA ASP A 176 9.97 -14.87 -1.81
C ASP A 176 9.94 -13.60 -0.97
N ASN A 177 11.09 -13.17 -0.46
CA ASN A 177 11.24 -12.01 0.42
C ASN A 177 12.18 -11.01 -0.22
N ILE A 178 11.64 -9.93 -0.77
CA ILE A 178 12.40 -8.94 -1.53
C ILE A 178 12.72 -7.75 -0.63
N SER A 179 14.01 -7.53 -0.38
CA SER A 179 14.48 -6.37 0.39
C SER A 179 14.26 -5.07 -0.40
N PRO A 180 13.84 -3.97 0.26
CA PRO A 180 13.76 -2.65 -0.38
C PRO A 180 15.11 -2.20 -0.96
N LEU A 181 16.23 -2.65 -0.37
CA LEU A 181 17.57 -2.31 -0.81
C LEU A 181 17.95 -2.97 -2.14
N ASP A 182 17.37 -4.13 -2.46
CA ASP A 182 17.64 -4.82 -3.73
C ASP A 182 16.83 -4.22 -4.89
N LEU A 183 15.67 -3.63 -4.57
CA LEU A 183 14.87 -2.86 -5.52
C LEU A 183 15.52 -1.52 -5.88
N LEU A 184 16.25 -0.91 -4.94
CA LEU A 184 17.01 0.32 -5.17
C LEU A 184 18.12 0.14 -6.22
N LYS A 185 18.86 -0.97 -6.14
CA LYS A 185 20.02 -1.25 -7.02
C LYS A 185 19.64 -1.35 -8.51
N GLN A 186 18.40 -1.73 -8.81
CA GLN A 186 17.91 -1.77 -10.20
C GLN A 186 17.81 -0.37 -10.83
N ILE A 187 17.52 0.66 -10.04
CA ILE A 187 17.45 2.04 -10.54
C ILE A 187 18.86 2.54 -10.90
N CYS A 188 19.86 2.27 -10.06
CA CYS A 188 21.24 2.68 -10.33
C CYS A 188 21.87 1.94 -11.52
N ASN A 189 21.53 0.67 -11.76
CA ASN A 189 22.08 -0.10 -12.90
C ASN A 189 21.46 0.25 -14.27
N ILE A 190 20.37 1.02 -14.31
CA ILE A 190 19.74 1.49 -15.56
C ILE A 190 20.27 2.89 -15.96
N ASN A 191 20.91 3.62 -15.05
CA ASN A 191 21.36 5.00 -15.25
C ASN A 191 22.72 5.17 -15.98
N THR A 192 23.04 4.31 -16.94
CA THR A 192 24.14 4.54 -17.90
C THR A 192 23.65 5.06 -19.26
N GLY A 193 22.40 5.52 -19.38
CA GLY A 193 21.85 6.16 -20.58
C GLY A 193 20.94 7.36 -20.25
N PRO A 194 20.75 8.30 -21.19
CA PRO A 194 20.07 9.57 -20.92
C PRO A 194 18.61 9.36 -20.55
N LEU A 195 18.17 10.10 -19.53
CA LEU A 195 16.82 10.08 -18.96
C LEU A 195 15.77 10.45 -20.02
N VAL A 196 15.05 9.46 -20.53
CA VAL A 196 13.86 9.68 -21.35
C VAL A 196 12.67 9.91 -20.43
N THR A 197 12.23 11.16 -20.32
CA THR A 197 10.98 11.55 -19.68
C THR A 197 9.79 11.08 -20.52
N ASN A 198 9.40 9.81 -20.37
CA ASN A 198 8.18 9.30 -20.99
C ASN A 198 6.97 9.69 -20.14
N ASN A 199 6.26 10.73 -20.59
CA ASN A 199 4.90 11.06 -20.21
C ASN A 199 3.96 9.91 -20.61
N LEU A 200 3.77 8.94 -19.71
CA LEU A 200 2.67 7.99 -19.76
C LEU A 200 1.53 8.50 -18.87
N PRO A 201 0.25 8.33 -19.26
CA PRO A 201 -0.90 8.73 -18.46
C PRO A 201 -0.83 8.01 -17.10
N ARG A 202 -0.87 8.77 -16.00
CA ARG A 202 -0.64 8.27 -14.63
C ARG A 202 -1.67 7.19 -14.29
N PRO A 203 -1.31 5.90 -14.24
CA PRO A 203 -2.21 4.86 -13.76
C PRO A 203 -2.37 4.99 -12.24
N PHE A 204 -3.53 4.57 -11.73
CA PHE A 204 -3.80 4.44 -10.30
C PHE A 204 -2.78 3.54 -9.63
N PHE A 205 -1.72 4.12 -9.05
CA PHE A 205 -0.74 3.38 -8.27
C PHE A 205 -0.96 3.65 -6.78
N LEU A 206 -1.39 2.62 -6.05
CA LEU A 206 -1.32 2.61 -4.59
C LEU A 206 0.15 2.67 -4.17
N THR A 207 0.52 3.57 -3.27
CA THR A 207 1.77 3.46 -2.51
C THR A 207 1.52 2.58 -1.30
N SER A 208 2.30 1.51 -1.18
CA SER A 208 2.05 0.41 -0.24
C SER A 208 2.86 0.63 1.03
N ILE A 209 2.19 1.06 2.09
CA ILE A 209 2.65 0.87 3.47
C ILE A 209 1.63 0.02 4.30
N SER A 210 0.33 -0.19 4.02
CA SER A 210 -0.67 -1.20 4.56
C SER A 210 -1.23 -1.32 6.04
N ALA A 211 -2.08 -0.46 6.63
CA ALA A 211 -2.81 -0.77 7.91
C ALA A 211 -4.28 -1.08 7.67
N PRO A 212 -4.95 -1.71 8.65
CA PRO A 212 -6.34 -1.49 8.92
C PRO A 212 -6.56 -0.21 9.76
N LYS A 213 -7.66 0.47 9.44
CA LYS A 213 -8.24 1.68 10.06
C LYS A 213 -7.78 3.01 9.42
N ARG A 214 -8.64 3.49 8.50
CA ARG A 214 -8.68 4.78 7.79
C ARG A 214 -7.77 4.90 6.56
N CYS A 215 -8.38 4.92 5.37
CA CYS A 215 -7.80 5.57 4.20
C CYS A 215 -7.66 7.07 4.52
N LEU A 216 -6.43 7.60 4.54
CA LEU A 216 -6.22 9.03 4.44
C LEU A 216 -6.43 9.44 2.98
N CYS A 217 -7.57 10.06 2.68
CA CYS A 217 -7.72 10.89 1.49
C CYS A 217 -7.41 12.34 1.90
N PHE A 218 -6.30 12.90 1.42
CA PHE A 218 -6.04 14.32 1.53
C PHE A 218 -6.93 15.06 0.52
N ARG A 219 -7.89 15.85 1.01
CA ARG A 219 -8.59 16.85 0.20
C ARG A 219 -7.68 18.07 0.05
N SER A 220 -7.21 18.33 -1.17
CA SER A 220 -6.61 19.62 -1.53
C SER A 220 -7.71 20.68 -1.47
N ALA A 221 -7.59 21.64 -0.56
CA ALA A 221 -8.43 22.84 -0.53
C ALA A 221 -7.80 23.90 -1.45
N HIS A 222 -8.44 24.14 -2.59
CA HIS A 222 -8.39 25.41 -3.32
C HIS A 222 -9.81 25.76 -3.75
#